data_AF-A0A3D4Y9N1-F1
#
_entry.id   AF-A0A3D4Y9N1-F1
#
_cell.length_a   1.000
_cell.length_b   1.000
_cell.length_c   1.000
_cell.angle_alpha   90.00
_cell.angle_beta   90.00
_cell.angle_gamma   90.00
#
_symmetry.space_group_name_H-M   'P 1'
#
loop_
_entity.id
_entity.type
_entity.pdbx_description
1 polymer ?
#
loop_
_entity_poly.entity_id
_entity_poly.type
_entity_poly.pdbx_seq_one_letter_code
_entity_poly.pdbx_strand_id
1 'polypeptide(L)'
;MFKQLLYMIGFTLLILVSIPVWQFGLTQLLAFHSYLLTHIASIFAQSKETAQFIQRFVAIIAIPILIPGVISGIYWIFKRRAVPGIELLSWAIWTVLMTALLLR
;
A
#
# COMPACT_ATOMS: atom_id res chain seq x y z
N MET A 1 7.61 29.98 -21.15
CA MET A 1 6.19 29.73 -20.85
C MET A 1 5.59 28.60 -21.69
N PHE A 2 5.63 28.65 -23.03
CA PHE A 2 5.08 27.56 -23.88
C PHE A 2 5.62 26.15 -23.56
N LYS A 3 6.93 26.02 -23.30
CA LYS A 3 7.55 24.74 -22.89
C LYS A 3 6.98 24.19 -21.57
N GLN A 4 6.70 25.06 -20.59
CA GLN A 4 6.09 24.66 -19.31
C GLN A 4 4.65 24.19 -19.50
N LEU A 5 3.91 24.87 -20.38
CA LEU A 5 2.54 24.50 -20.74
C LEU A 5 2.51 23.12 -21.41
N LEU A 6 3.46 22.83 -22.29
CA LEU A 6 3.62 21.51 -22.90
C LEU A 6 3.93 20.41 -21.86
N TYR A 7 4.83 20.68 -20.92
CA TYR A 7 5.11 19.74 -19.83
C TYR A 7 3.90 19.49 -18.94
N MET A 8 3.11 20.53 -18.61
CA MET A 8 1.88 20.38 -17.83
C MET A 8 0.85 19.50 -18.55
N ILE A 9 0.65 19.72 -19.85
CA ILE A 9 -0.27 18.91 -20.66
C ILE A 9 0.23 17.45 -20.73
N GLY A 10 1.52 17.25 -20.99
CA GLY A 10 2.13 15.93 -21.03
C GLY A 10 2.01 15.19 -19.70
N PHE A 11 2.27 15.85 -18.58
CA PHE A 11 2.10 15.27 -17.24
C PHE A 11 0.64 14.92 -16.94
N THR A 12 -0.30 15.79 -17.32
CA THR A 12 -1.73 15.54 -17.11
C THR A 12 -2.18 14.30 -17.89
N LEU A 13 -1.76 14.17 -19.15
CA LEU A 13 -2.03 12.99 -19.97
C LEU A 13 -1.38 11.74 -19.38
N LEU A 14 -0.13 11.85 -18.92
CA LEU A 14 0.57 10.73 -18.27
C LEU A 14 -0.16 10.26 -17.01
N ILE A 15 -0.65 11.19 -16.18
CA ILE A 15 -1.44 10.88 -14.99
C ILE A 15 -2.73 10.16 -15.39
N LEU A 16 -3.47 10.71 -16.36
CA LEU A 16 -4.74 10.13 -16.83
C LEU A 16 -4.57 8.70 -17.34
N VAL A 17 -3.53 8.45 -18.15
CA VAL A 17 -3.22 7.11 -18.67
C VAL A 17 -2.77 6.16 -17.56
N SER A 18 -2.17 6.69 -16.49
CA SER A 18 -1.70 5.89 -15.35
C SER A 18 -2.83 5.55 -14.36
N ILE A 19 -4.00 6.21 -14.42
CA ILE A 19 -5.12 5.97 -13.49
C ILE A 19 -5.49 4.48 -13.36
N PRO A 20 -5.63 3.70 -14.45
CA PRO A 20 -5.99 2.28 -14.35
C PRO A 20 -4.94 1.47 -13.58
N VAL A 21 -3.66 1.82 -13.72
CA VAL A 21 -2.55 1.16 -13.00
C VAL A 21 -2.64 1.45 -11.52
N TRP A 22 -2.90 2.71 -11.15
CA TRP A 22 -3.10 3.11 -9.75
C TRP A 22 -4.34 2.45 -9.14
N GLN A 23 -5.45 2.39 -9.87
CA GLN A 23 -6.67 1.71 -9.43
C GLN A 23 -6.42 0.22 -9.21
N PHE A 24 -5.75 -0.45 -10.15
CA PHE A 24 -5.37 -1.86 -9.98
C PHE A 24 -4.51 -2.05 -8.73
N GLY A 25 -3.48 -1.21 -8.54
CA GLY A 25 -2.62 -1.25 -7.34
C GLY A 25 -3.41 -1.07 -6.04
N LEU A 26 -4.33 -0.09 -6.00
CA LEU A 26 -5.22 0.14 -4.85
C LEU A 26 -6.12 -1.05 -4.56
N THR A 27 -6.74 -1.62 -5.60
CA THR A 27 -7.59 -2.81 -5.45
C THR A 27 -6.81 -3.99 -4.89
N GLN A 28 -5.61 -4.25 -5.40
CA GLN A 28 -4.76 -5.33 -4.90
C GLN A 28 -4.30 -5.09 -3.46
N LEU A 29 -3.98 -3.84 -3.12
CA LEU A 29 -3.61 -3.47 -1.76
C LEU A 29 -4.77 -3.69 -0.77
N LEU A 30 -5.98 -3.29 -1.15
CA LEU A 30 -7.19 -3.49 -0.34
C LEU A 30 -7.61 -4.96 -0.25
N ALA A 31 -7.42 -5.72 -1.33
CA ALA A 31 -7.64 -7.16 -1.33
C ALA A 31 -6.67 -7.87 -0.37
N PHE A 32 -5.38 -7.51 -0.43
CA PHE A 32 -4.38 -8.03 0.50
C PHE A 32 -4.68 -7.64 1.95
N HIS A 33 -5.11 -6.40 2.19
CA HIS A 33 -5.56 -5.96 3.52
C HIS A 33 -6.73 -6.80 4.03
N SER A 34 -7.74 -7.03 3.18
CA SER A 34 -8.91 -7.84 3.55
C SER A 34 -8.53 -9.29 3.82
N TYR A 35 -7.64 -9.87 3.01
CA TYR A 35 -7.10 -11.22 3.21
C TYR A 35 -6.37 -11.35 4.56
N LEU A 36 -5.49 -10.39 4.89
CA LEU A 36 -4.79 -10.34 6.17
C LEU A 36 -5.76 -10.21 7.34
N LEU A 37 -6.79 -9.36 7.23
CA LEU A 37 -7.82 -9.25 8.25
C LEU A 37 -8.51 -10.57 8.52
N THR A 38 -8.87 -11.34 7.48
CA THR A 38 -9.51 -12.65 7.66
C THR A 38 -8.57 -13.65 8.37
N HIS A 39 -7.27 -13.63 8.05
CA HIS A 39 -6.28 -14.51 8.68
C HIS A 39 -5.95 -14.11 10.12
N ILE A 40 -5.94 -12.82 10.42
CA ILE A 40 -5.77 -12.34 11.80
C ILE A 40 -7.05 -12.62 12.59
N ALA A 41 -8.23 -12.52 11.96
CA ALA A 41 -9.51 -12.78 12.62
C ALA A 41 -9.66 -14.21 13.13
N SER A 42 -9.06 -15.20 12.47
CA SER A 42 -9.06 -16.59 12.96
C SER A 42 -8.23 -16.77 14.23
N ILE A 43 -7.24 -15.90 14.48
CA ILE A 43 -6.35 -15.95 15.65
C ILE A 43 -7.00 -15.27 16.86
N PHE A 44 -7.77 -14.19 16.64
CA PHE A 44 -8.37 -13.37 17.70
C PHE A 44 -9.87 -13.67 17.93
N ALA A 45 -10.24 -14.94 18.05
CA ALA A 45 -11.65 -15.36 18.19
C ALA A 45 -12.34 -14.97 19.52
N GLN A 46 -11.65 -14.32 20.45
CA GLN A 46 -12.17 -13.97 21.77
C GLN A 46 -12.54 -12.47 21.83
N SER A 47 -13.84 -12.20 21.93
CA SER A 47 -14.54 -10.90 21.94
C SER A 47 -14.64 -10.17 20.58
N LYS A 48 -15.87 -9.98 20.07
CA LYS A 48 -16.14 -9.48 18.71
C LYS A 48 -15.62 -8.05 18.44
N GLU A 49 -15.75 -7.14 19.40
CA GLU A 49 -15.46 -5.71 19.17
C GLU A 49 -13.98 -5.39 19.37
N THR A 50 -13.38 -5.88 20.46
CA THR A 50 -11.95 -5.66 20.75
C THR A 50 -11.08 -6.38 19.73
N ALA A 51 -11.46 -7.58 19.30
CA ALA A 51 -10.74 -8.30 18.25
C ALA A 51 -10.81 -7.56 16.91
N GLN A 52 -11.96 -7.00 16.52
CA GLN A 52 -12.08 -6.25 15.27
C GLN A 52 -11.21 -4.98 15.26
N PHE A 53 -11.15 -4.27 16.39
CA PHE A 53 -10.27 -3.11 16.51
C PHE A 53 -8.78 -3.49 16.39
N ILE A 54 -8.36 -4.51 17.14
CA ILE A 54 -6.98 -5.00 17.10
C ILE A 54 -6.63 -5.53 15.70
N GLN A 55 -7.53 -6.26 15.04
CA GLN A 55 -7.33 -6.75 13.68
C GLN A 55 -7.06 -5.61 12.69
N ARG A 56 -7.90 -4.57 12.69
CA ARG A 56 -7.73 -3.40 11.82
C ARG A 56 -6.42 -2.68 12.12
N PHE A 57 -6.11 -2.48 13.39
CA PHE A 57 -4.88 -1.82 13.80
C PHE A 57 -3.63 -2.60 13.39
N VAL A 58 -3.63 -3.92 13.59
CA VAL A 58 -2.53 -4.80 13.17
C VAL A 58 -2.40 -4.83 11.65
N ALA A 59 -3.50 -4.87 10.90
CA ALA A 59 -3.44 -4.86 9.43
C ALA A 59 -2.86 -3.55 8.87
N ILE A 60 -3.20 -2.40 9.47
CA ILE A 60 -2.64 -1.09 9.09
C ILE A 60 -1.12 -1.04 9.26
N ILE A 61 -0.59 -1.69 10.30
CA ILE A 61 0.84 -1.68 10.59
C ILE A 61 1.57 -2.77 9.83
N ALA A 62 0.97 -3.97 9.74
CA ALA A 62 1.60 -5.13 9.12
C ALA A 62 1.80 -4.94 7.62
N ILE A 63 0.85 -4.34 6.89
CA ILE A 63 0.93 -4.24 5.42
C ILE A 63 2.05 -3.31 4.92
N PRO A 64 2.23 -2.09 5.47
CA PRO A 64 3.38 -1.24 5.14
C PRO A 64 4.72 -1.87 5.50
N ILE A 65 4.77 -2.88 6.37
CA ILE A 65 6.01 -3.58 6.69
C ILE A 65 6.21 -4.80 5.78
N LEU A 66 5.16 -5.60 5.58
CA LEU A 66 5.20 -6.85 4.82
C LEU A 66 5.42 -6.61 3.33
N ILE A 67 4.70 -5.66 2.71
CA ILE A 67 4.84 -5.44 1.26
C ILE A 67 6.25 -4.94 0.91
N PRO A 68 6.78 -3.86 1.53
CA PRO A 68 8.14 -3.44 1.27
C PRO A 68 9.17 -4.46 1.75
N GLY A 69 8.89 -5.19 2.84
CA GLY A 69 9.75 -6.27 3.33
C GLY A 69 9.94 -7.39 2.29
N VAL A 70 8.85 -7.85 1.67
CA VAL A 70 8.89 -8.85 0.59
C VAL A 70 9.64 -8.32 -0.63
N ILE A 71 9.35 -7.09 -1.06
CA ILE A 71 10.05 -6.46 -2.20
C ILE A 71 11.56 -6.34 -1.91
N SER A 72 11.91 -5.90 -0.70
CA SER A 72 13.29 -5.75 -0.26
C SER A 72 14.01 -7.09 -0.17
N GLY A 73 13.35 -8.13 0.36
CA GLY A 73 13.88 -9.48 0.42
C GLY A 73 14.16 -10.06 -0.98
N ILE A 74 13.19 -9.94 -1.90
CA ILE A 74 13.35 -10.37 -3.29
C ILE A 74 14.53 -9.63 -3.94
N TYR A 75 14.57 -8.30 -3.84
CA TYR A 75 15.64 -7.51 -4.43
C TYR A 75 17.01 -7.85 -3.83
N TRP A 76 17.08 -8.05 -2.52
CA TRP A 76 18.32 -8.42 -1.84
C TRP A 76 18.83 -9.80 -2.29
N ILE A 77 17.96 -10.77 -2.56
CA ILE A 77 18.37 -12.08 -3.09
C ILE A 77 19.14 -11.93 -4.42
N PHE A 78 18.68 -11.05 -5.31
CA PHE A 78 19.30 -10.85 -6.63
C PHE A 78 20.47 -9.87 -6.61
N LYS A 79 20.35 -8.76 -5.90
CA LYS A 79 21.32 -7.64 -5.95
C LYS A 79 22.23 -7.59 -4.73
N ARG A 80 21.95 -8.35 -3.67
CA ARG A 80 22.66 -8.35 -2.36
C ARG A 80 22.88 -6.95 -1.78
N ARG A 81 21.99 -6.02 -2.12
CA ARG A 81 22.01 -4.61 -1.68
C ARG A 81 20.63 -4.22 -1.18
N ALA A 82 20.58 -3.25 -0.28
CA ALA A 82 19.32 -2.68 0.17
C ALA A 82 18.62 -1.96 -1.00
N VAL A 83 17.29 -2.06 -1.06
CA VAL A 83 16.48 -1.32 -2.04
C VAL A 83 16.54 0.17 -1.70
N PRO A 84 17.03 1.04 -2.60
CA PRO A 84 16.96 2.48 -2.38
C PRO A 84 15.49 2.94 -2.39
N GLY A 85 15.09 3.75 -1.40
CA GLY A 85 13.74 4.34 -1.35
C GLY A 85 12.64 3.40 -0.83
N ILE A 86 12.98 2.24 -0.24
CA ILE A 86 12.00 1.31 0.32
C ILE A 86 11.16 1.93 1.44
N GLU A 87 11.76 2.84 2.21
CA GLU A 87 11.08 3.60 3.26
C GLU A 87 9.96 4.47 2.68
N LEU A 88 10.22 5.16 1.57
CA LEU A 88 9.24 5.98 0.87
C LEU A 88 8.05 5.14 0.38
N LEU A 89 8.32 3.92 -0.08
CA LEU A 89 7.28 2.98 -0.50
C LEU A 89 6.42 2.51 0.69
N SER A 90 7.05 2.24 1.84
CA SER A 90 6.35 1.94 3.10
C SER A 90 5.43 3.09 3.52
N TRP A 91 5.96 4.33 3.52
CA TRP A 91 5.19 5.53 3.84
C TRP A 91 4.03 5.76 2.89
N ALA A 92 4.24 5.56 1.58
CA ALA A 92 3.19 5.70 0.58
C ALA A 92 2.05 4.68 0.83
N ILE A 93 2.40 3.41 1.06
CA ILE A 93 1.43 2.35 1.36
C ILE A 93 0.64 2.68 2.64
N TRP A 94 1.32 3.12 3.69
CA TRP A 94 0.69 3.48 4.96
C TRP A 94 -0.29 4.65 4.80
N THR A 95 0.14 5.72 4.12
CA THR A 95 -0.72 6.91 3.88
C THR A 95 -1.97 6.54 3.09
N VAL A 96 -1.83 5.69 2.06
CA VAL A 96 -2.96 5.22 1.26
C VAL A 96 -3.92 4.38 2.09
N LEU A 97 -3.43 3.45 2.91
CA LEU A 97 -4.26 2.62 3.79
C LEU A 97 -5.00 3.45 4.83
N MET A 98 -4.31 4.37 5.51
CA MET A 98 -4.93 5.28 6.48
C MET A 98 -6.03 6.12 5.83
N THR A 99 -5.77 6.67 4.64
CA THR A 99 -6.77 7.45 3.90
C THR A 99 -7.97 6.60 3.51
N ALA A 100 -7.75 5.38 3.02
CA ALA A 100 -8.82 4.48 2.62
C ALA A 100 -9.69 4.03 3.82
N LEU A 101 -9.12 3.96 5.02
CA LEU A 101 -9.86 3.62 6.24
C LEU A 101 -10.64 4.80 6.82
N LEU A 102 -10.11 6.02 6.74
CA LEU A 102 -10.81 7.22 7.22
C LEU A 102 -12.01 7.57 6.33
N LEU A 103 -11.94 7.28 5.03
CA LEU A 103 -12.99 7.56 4.06
C LEU A 103 -14.12 6.51 4.05
N ARG A 104 -14.03 5.45 4.87
CA ARG A 104 -14.93 4.29 4.82
C ARG A 104 -15.59 4.03 6.17
#